data_AF-A0A1H2GP89-F1
#
_entry.id   AF-A0A1H2GP89-F1
#
_cell.length_a   1.000
_cell.length_b   1.000
_cell.length_c   1.000
_cell.angle_alpha   90.00
_cell.angle_beta   90.00
_cell.angle_gamma   90.00
#
_symmetry.space_group_name_H-M   'P 1'
#
loop_
_entity.id
_entity.type
_entity.pdbx_description
1 polymer ?
#
loop_
_entity_poly.entity_id
_entity_poly.type
_entity_poly.pdbx_seq_one_letter_code
_entity_poly.pdbx_strand_id
1 'polypeptide(L)'
;MLETAEARYKKLGIADSIYPAGQQLSHRGVRANDNGIPVAYFEGRLLQYRHCPKREACMHNPQSAEHRKGAGRQVSFRLEANWPPSYTDWMKHRVDSPEGRAIFSHRMSVVEPVFGNIGTNKRLSRFSLRGRRKVQGQWQLYCLIHNIEKLANYGQYG
;
A
#
# COMPACT_ATOMS: atom_id res chain seq x y z
N MET A 1 14.69 29.20 -13.51
CA MET A 1 15.73 28.17 -13.67
C MET A 1 15.01 26.82 -13.59
N LEU A 2 14.73 26.19 -14.72
CA LEU A 2 13.98 24.93 -14.77
C LEU A 2 14.85 23.83 -14.14
N GLU A 3 14.47 23.38 -12.94
CA GLU A 3 15.02 22.15 -12.37
C GLU A 3 14.87 21.05 -13.43
N THR A 4 15.96 20.39 -13.79
CA THR A 4 15.88 19.29 -14.77
C THR A 4 14.90 18.25 -14.22
N ALA A 5 14.12 17.62 -15.11
CA ALA A 5 13.14 16.61 -14.71
C ALA A 5 13.78 15.55 -13.79
N GLU A 6 15.05 15.22 -14.02
CA GLU A 6 15.89 14.35 -13.19
C GLU A 6 16.04 14.81 -11.73
N ALA A 7 16.29 16.10 -11.48
CA ALA A 7 16.40 16.65 -10.12
C ALA A 7 15.07 16.55 -9.35
N ARG A 8 13.95 16.79 -10.05
CA ARG A 8 12.60 16.65 -9.50
C ARG A 8 12.28 15.21 -9.07
N TYR A 9 12.67 14.22 -9.86
CA TYR A 9 12.39 12.81 -9.56
C TYR A 9 13.33 12.22 -8.49
N LYS A 10 14.57 12.73 -8.39
CA LYS A 10 15.48 12.36 -7.30
C LYS A 10 14.99 12.84 -5.93
N LYS A 11 14.40 14.03 -5.87
CA LYS A 11 13.81 14.61 -4.65
C LYS A 11 12.59 13.85 -4.12
N LEU A 12 11.87 13.14 -4.99
CA LEU A 12 10.71 12.33 -4.62
C LEU A 12 11.07 10.91 -4.11
N GLY A 13 12.36 10.58 -3.96
CA GLY A 13 12.81 9.25 -3.53
C GLY A 13 12.59 8.16 -4.59
N ILE A 14 12.35 8.56 -5.84
CA ILE A 14 11.96 7.67 -6.93
C ILE A 14 13.18 7.15 -7.71
N ALA A 15 14.34 7.82 -7.57
CA ALA A 15 15.53 7.59 -8.38
C ALA A 15 15.99 6.13 -8.40
N ASP A 16 16.01 5.42 -7.27
CA ASP A 16 16.49 4.04 -7.22
C ASP A 16 15.66 3.06 -8.07
N SER A 17 14.38 3.39 -8.30
CA SER A 17 13.49 2.64 -9.19
C SER A 17 13.62 3.03 -10.68
N ILE A 18 14.17 4.22 -10.96
CA ILE A 18 14.50 4.74 -12.30
C ILE A 18 15.88 4.26 -12.77
N TYR A 19 16.77 3.88 -11.86
CA TYR A 19 18.14 3.42 -12.18
C TYR A 19 18.45 1.99 -11.72
N PRO A 20 17.68 0.94 -12.11
CA PRO A 20 18.04 -0.42 -11.73
C PRO A 20 19.38 -0.79 -12.38
N ALA A 21 20.39 -1.08 -11.55
CA ALA A 21 21.75 -1.42 -12.01
C ALA A 21 22.42 -0.34 -12.89
N GLY A 22 22.10 0.94 -12.66
CA GLY A 22 22.73 2.08 -13.34
C GLY A 22 22.18 2.39 -14.75
N GLN A 23 21.17 1.67 -15.22
CA GLN A 23 20.50 1.96 -16.49
C GLN A 23 19.32 2.91 -16.27
N GLN A 24 19.32 4.04 -17.00
CA GLN A 24 18.28 5.07 -16.89
C GLN A 24 17.02 4.69 -17.68
N LEU A 25 15.85 4.75 -17.03
CA LEU A 25 14.57 4.69 -17.71
C LEU A 25 14.26 6.03 -18.39
N SER A 26 13.75 5.97 -19.63
CA SER A 26 13.35 7.15 -20.39
C SER A 26 11.97 7.63 -19.96
N HIS A 27 11.80 8.94 -19.76
CA HIS A 27 10.51 9.55 -19.48
C HIS A 27 9.61 9.48 -20.72
N ARG A 28 8.43 8.86 -20.58
CA ARG A 28 7.44 8.71 -21.66
C ARG A 28 6.38 9.81 -21.65
N GLY A 29 6.21 10.49 -20.52
CA GLY A 29 5.25 11.58 -20.37
C GLY A 29 4.42 11.45 -19.10
N VAL A 30 3.61 12.48 -18.88
CA VAL A 30 2.66 12.56 -17.76
C VAL A 30 1.25 12.40 -18.32
N ARG A 31 0.46 11.48 -17.77
CA ARG A 31 -0.94 11.28 -18.15
C ARG A 31 -1.80 11.13 -16.90
N ALA A 32 -3.04 11.60 -16.96
CA ALA A 32 -4.01 11.32 -15.92
C ALA A 32 -4.38 9.83 -15.93
N ASN A 33 -4.53 9.22 -14.76
CA ASN A 33 -5.17 7.92 -14.62
C ASN A 33 -6.71 8.06 -14.65
N ASP A 34 -7.43 6.95 -14.50
CA ASP A 34 -8.90 6.92 -14.49
C ASP A 34 -9.54 7.82 -13.42
N ASN A 35 -8.78 8.17 -12.38
CA ASN A 35 -9.21 9.04 -11.29
C ASN A 35 -8.76 10.50 -11.49
N GLY A 36 -8.26 10.87 -12.68
CA GLY A 36 -7.76 12.22 -12.97
C GLY A 36 -6.39 12.53 -12.36
N ILE A 37 -5.71 11.56 -11.74
CA ILE A 37 -4.43 11.78 -11.04
C ILE A 37 -3.29 11.80 -12.07
N PRO A 38 -2.46 12.85 -12.12
CA PRO A 38 -1.31 12.89 -13.02
C PRO A 38 -0.27 11.85 -12.61
N VAL A 39 0.09 10.98 -13.56
CA VAL A 39 1.07 9.91 -13.39
C VAL A 39 2.18 10.11 -14.41
N ALA A 40 3.43 10.16 -13.96
CA ALA A 40 4.60 10.13 -14.83
C ALA A 40 4.94 8.68 -15.18
N TYR A 41 5.12 8.41 -16.46
CA TYR A 41 5.46 7.10 -17.00
C TYR A 41 6.90 7.08 -17.48
N PHE A 42 7.59 5.98 -17.16
CA PHE A 42 8.97 5.74 -17.56
C PHE A 42 9.09 4.36 -18.17
N GLU A 43 9.95 4.25 -19.17
CA GLU A 43 10.21 2.99 -19.86
C GLU A 43 11.70 2.82 -20.14
N GLY A 44 12.18 1.62 -19.86
CA GLY A 44 13.54 1.21 -20.14
C GLY A 44 13.73 0.86 -21.61
N ARG A 45 14.94 1.08 -22.13
CA ARG A 45 15.22 0.77 -23.55
C ARG A 45 15.21 -0.75 -23.74
N LEU A 46 14.35 -1.26 -24.62
CA LEU A 46 14.17 -2.70 -24.88
C LEU A 46 15.49 -3.51 -24.97
N LEU A 47 16.49 -2.97 -25.69
CA LEU A 47 17.79 -3.63 -25.88
C LEU A 47 18.56 -3.86 -24.56
N GLN A 48 18.40 -2.99 -23.58
CA GLN A 48 19.04 -3.12 -22.26
C GLN A 48 18.46 -4.28 -21.45
N TYR A 49 17.19 -4.63 -21.68
CA TYR A 49 16.47 -5.64 -20.90
C TYR A 49 16.46 -7.02 -21.56
N ARG A 50 16.68 -7.12 -22.87
CA ARG A 50 16.70 -8.40 -23.61
C ARG A 50 17.70 -9.40 -23.02
N HIS A 51 18.90 -8.93 -22.70
CA HIS A 51 20.00 -9.72 -22.14
C HIS A 51 20.30 -9.37 -20.67
N CYS A 52 19.34 -8.73 -19.98
CA CYS A 52 19.54 -8.37 -18.58
C CYS A 52 19.40 -9.61 -17.69
N PRO A 53 20.43 -9.98 -16.89
CA PRO A 53 20.37 -11.16 -16.02
C PRO A 53 19.33 -11.02 -14.89
N LYS A 54 18.90 -9.79 -14.58
CA LYS A 54 17.88 -9.50 -13.55
C LYS A 54 16.47 -9.31 -14.12
N ARG A 55 16.24 -9.57 -15.42
CA ARG A 55 14.96 -9.29 -16.08
C ARG A 55 13.77 -9.95 -15.39
N GLU A 56 13.94 -11.17 -14.89
CA GLU A 56 12.84 -11.92 -14.24
C GLU A 56 12.40 -11.32 -12.91
N ALA A 57 13.34 -10.82 -12.11
CA ALA A 57 13.02 -10.13 -10.86
C ALA A 57 12.58 -8.67 -11.09
N CYS A 58 12.97 -8.09 -12.23
CA CYS A 58 12.83 -6.66 -12.52
C CYS A 58 11.57 -6.30 -13.32
N MET A 59 11.08 -7.21 -14.16
CA MET A 59 9.94 -6.99 -15.05
C MET A 59 8.76 -7.86 -14.64
N HIS A 60 7.57 -7.28 -14.58
CA HIS A 60 6.33 -8.05 -14.38
C HIS A 60 6.09 -9.07 -15.50
N ASN A 61 6.47 -8.73 -16.74
CA ASN A 61 6.41 -9.63 -17.89
C ASN A 61 7.77 -9.65 -18.63
N PRO A 62 8.68 -10.57 -18.28
CA PRO A 62 10.02 -10.64 -18.88
C PRO A 62 10.03 -10.97 -20.37
N GLN A 63 9.06 -11.77 -20.85
CA GLN A 63 8.95 -12.16 -22.25
C GLN A 63 8.70 -10.98 -23.19
N SER A 64 8.18 -9.86 -22.66
CA SER A 64 8.04 -8.62 -23.44
C SER A 64 9.37 -8.14 -24.00
N ALA A 65 10.51 -8.44 -23.36
CA ALA A 65 11.82 -8.00 -23.84
C ALA A 65 12.35 -8.79 -25.07
N GLU A 66 11.71 -9.93 -25.41
CA GLU A 66 12.23 -10.90 -26.38
C GLU A 66 11.81 -10.60 -27.82
N HIS A 67 10.71 -9.87 -28.03
CA HIS A 67 10.23 -9.52 -29.37
C HIS A 67 10.53 -8.06 -29.74
N ARG A 68 10.73 -7.77 -31.04
CA ARG A 68 11.07 -6.42 -31.54
C ARG A 68 10.01 -5.34 -31.27
N LYS A 69 8.76 -5.74 -31.01
CA LYS A 69 7.64 -4.86 -30.67
C LYS A 69 7.40 -4.78 -29.16
N GLY A 70 8.36 -5.28 -28.39
CA GLY A 70 8.30 -5.39 -26.94
C GLY A 70 8.57 -4.09 -26.22
N ALA A 71 8.41 -4.11 -24.90
CA ALA A 71 8.79 -3.01 -24.04
C ALA A 71 9.86 -3.45 -23.06
N GLY A 72 10.71 -2.50 -22.64
CA GLY A 72 11.58 -2.69 -21.49
C GLY A 72 10.81 -2.57 -20.17
N ARG A 73 11.52 -2.48 -19.04
CA ARG A 73 10.90 -2.21 -17.74
C ARG A 73 10.04 -0.95 -17.81
N GLN A 74 8.79 -1.05 -17.38
CA GLN A 74 7.91 0.10 -17.22
C GLN A 74 7.70 0.38 -15.73
N VAL A 75 7.80 1.63 -15.34
CA VAL A 75 7.44 2.10 -14.00
C VAL A 75 6.62 3.38 -14.13
N SER A 76 5.72 3.58 -13.18
CA SER A 76 4.89 4.77 -13.14
C SER A 76 4.87 5.32 -11.73
N PHE A 77 4.89 6.65 -11.64
CA PHE A 77 4.87 7.36 -10.37
C PHE A 77 3.76 8.39 -10.38
N ARG A 78 2.92 8.34 -9.37
CA ARG A 78 1.89 9.36 -9.16
C ARG A 78 2.61 10.66 -8.82
N LEU A 79 2.29 11.73 -9.54
CA LEU A 79 2.82 13.05 -9.25
C LEU A 79 1.89 13.70 -8.23
N GLU A 80 2.34 13.75 -6.99
CA GLU A 80 1.66 14.42 -5.88
C GLU A 80 1.81 15.95 -6.00
N ALA A 81 1.26 16.54 -7.07
CA ALA A 81 1.20 17.99 -7.19
C ALA A 81 -0.11 18.49 -6.58
N ASN A 82 -0.04 19.04 -5.36
CA ASN A 82 -1.06 19.86 -4.69
C ASN A 82 -2.45 19.24 -4.45
N TRP A 83 -2.55 17.96 -4.13
CA TRP A 83 -3.83 17.38 -3.72
C TRP A 83 -4.16 17.73 -2.26
N PRO A 84 -5.44 17.99 -1.93
CA PRO A 84 -5.86 18.04 -0.54
C PRO A 84 -5.61 16.67 0.11
N PRO A 85 -5.12 16.63 1.36
CA PRO A 85 -4.77 15.37 2.03
C PRO A 85 -5.98 14.43 2.06
N SER A 86 -5.77 13.18 1.65
CA SER A 86 -6.83 12.16 1.75
C SER A 86 -7.04 11.76 3.22
N TYR A 87 -8.17 11.09 3.52
CA TYR A 87 -8.37 10.49 4.85
C TYR A 87 -7.24 9.53 5.23
N THR A 88 -6.64 8.86 4.24
CA THR A 88 -5.48 7.98 4.46
C THR A 88 -4.25 8.79 4.85
N ASP A 89 -4.01 9.93 4.23
CA ASP A 89 -2.87 10.80 4.55
C ASP A 89 -3.04 11.44 5.92
N TRP A 90 -4.27 11.81 6.28
CA TRP A 90 -4.60 12.23 7.64
C TRP A 90 -4.31 11.13 8.67
N MET A 91 -4.72 9.88 8.38
CA MET A 91 -4.47 8.76 9.27
C MET A 91 -2.98 8.44 9.40
N LYS A 92 -2.21 8.48 8.29
CA LYS A 92 -0.76 8.33 8.31
C LYS A 92 -0.13 9.38 9.21
N HIS A 93 -0.44 10.66 8.98
CA HIS A 93 0.08 11.76 9.78
C HIS A 93 -0.25 11.59 11.28
N ARG A 94 -1.49 11.16 11.59
CA ARG A 94 -1.91 10.89 12.96
C ARG A 94 -1.15 9.73 13.59
N VAL A 95 -0.92 8.63 12.87
CA VAL A 95 -0.20 7.45 13.38
C VAL A 95 1.30 7.73 13.51
N ASP A 96 1.88 8.52 12.61
CA ASP A 96 3.32 8.81 12.56
C ASP A 96 3.75 9.89 13.57
N SER A 97 2.80 10.61 14.19
CA SER A 97 3.11 11.52 15.30
C SER A 97 3.74 10.75 16.49
N PRO A 98 4.58 11.38 17.33
CA PRO A 98 5.15 10.71 18.50
C PRO A 98 4.08 10.10 19.42
N GLU A 99 2.98 10.82 19.63
CA GLU A 99 1.82 10.38 20.41
C GLU A 99 1.08 9.25 19.70
N GLY A 100 0.88 9.38 18.39
CA GLY A 100 0.26 8.35 17.55
C GLY A 100 1.02 7.04 17.59
N ARG A 101 2.35 7.08 17.49
CA ARG A 101 3.23 5.92 17.61
C ARG A 101 3.16 5.28 18.98
N ALA A 102 3.17 6.09 20.04
CA ALA A 102 3.02 5.61 21.41
C ALA A 102 1.65 4.93 21.64
N ILE A 103 0.56 5.47 21.12
CA ILE A 103 -0.77 4.83 21.21
C ILE A 103 -0.79 3.54 20.36
N PHE A 104 -0.29 3.62 19.13
CA PHE A 104 -0.32 2.50 18.18
C PHE A 104 0.54 1.32 18.64
N SER A 105 1.64 1.55 19.38
CA SER A 105 2.46 0.48 19.93
C SER A 105 1.70 -0.41 20.91
N HIS A 106 0.67 0.11 21.56
CA HIS A 106 -0.20 -0.66 22.47
C HIS A 106 -1.22 -1.53 21.73
N ARG A 107 -1.34 -1.43 20.39
CA ARG A 107 -2.27 -2.25 19.59
C ARG A 107 -2.12 -3.74 19.87
N MET A 108 -0.88 -4.20 20.00
CA MET A 108 -0.55 -5.61 20.28
C MET A 108 -1.14 -6.12 21.59
N SER A 109 -1.20 -5.28 22.63
CA SER A 109 -1.72 -5.68 23.94
C SER A 109 -3.21 -5.39 24.10
N VAL A 110 -3.75 -4.36 23.44
CA VAL A 110 -5.14 -3.93 23.66
C VAL A 110 -6.12 -4.41 22.58
N VAL A 111 -5.72 -4.38 21.31
CA VAL A 111 -6.62 -4.61 20.16
C VAL A 111 -6.45 -5.99 19.56
N GLU A 112 -5.21 -6.44 19.34
CA GLU A 112 -4.95 -7.74 18.71
C GLU A 112 -5.56 -8.94 19.46
N PRO A 113 -5.58 -9.00 20.81
CA PRO A 113 -6.21 -10.10 21.51
C PRO A 113 -7.73 -10.18 21.28
N VAL A 114 -8.39 -9.03 21.06
CA VAL A 114 -9.83 -8.97 20.74
C VAL A 114 -10.09 -9.60 19.38
N PHE A 115 -9.33 -9.19 18.36
CA PHE A 115 -9.44 -9.77 17.01
C PHE A 115 -9.01 -11.24 16.98
N GLY A 116 -7.97 -11.60 17.72
CA GLY A 116 -7.51 -12.98 17.86
C GLY A 116 -8.60 -13.88 18.46
N ASN A 117 -9.26 -13.44 19.54
CA ASN A 117 -10.36 -14.18 20.15
C ASN A 117 -11.54 -14.32 19.16
N ILE A 118 -12.01 -13.22 18.57
CA ILE A 118 -13.17 -13.25 17.65
C ILE A 118 -12.87 -14.08 16.39
N GLY A 119 -11.72 -13.86 15.77
CA GLY A 119 -11.34 -14.51 14.52
C GLY A 119 -10.96 -15.97 14.67
N THR A 120 -10.15 -16.31 15.68
CA THR A 120 -9.58 -17.65 15.87
C THR A 120 -10.42 -18.51 16.81
N ASN A 121 -10.71 -18.02 18.02
CA ASN A 121 -11.42 -18.83 19.02
C ASN A 121 -12.92 -18.90 18.74
N LYS A 122 -13.53 -17.76 18.35
CA LYS A 122 -14.96 -17.69 17.97
C LYS A 122 -15.20 -17.95 16.49
N ARG A 123 -14.13 -18.17 15.71
CA ARG A 123 -14.14 -18.61 14.29
C ARG A 123 -14.83 -17.65 13.31
N LEU A 124 -14.91 -16.36 13.61
CA LEU A 124 -15.38 -15.33 12.66
C LEU A 124 -14.23 -14.80 11.80
N SER A 125 -13.64 -15.66 10.99
CA SER A 125 -12.58 -15.26 10.05
C SER A 125 -13.12 -14.50 8.83
N ARG A 126 -14.42 -14.63 8.55
CA ARG A 126 -15.16 -13.92 7.49
C ARG A 126 -16.59 -13.65 7.93
N PHE A 127 -17.17 -12.54 7.48
CA PHE A 127 -18.59 -12.28 7.67
C PHE A 127 -19.42 -13.25 6.82
N SER A 128 -20.40 -13.90 7.45
CA SER A 128 -21.30 -14.84 6.78
C SER A 128 -22.52 -14.16 6.15
N LEU A 129 -22.81 -12.92 6.55
CA LEU A 129 -23.94 -12.14 6.05
C LEU A 129 -23.50 -11.14 4.99
N ARG A 130 -24.43 -10.76 4.11
CA ARG A 130 -24.23 -9.72 3.08
C ARG A 130 -25.06 -8.47 3.39
N GLY A 131 -24.50 -7.31 3.06
CA GLY A 131 -25.11 -6.00 3.27
C GLY A 131 -24.75 -5.40 4.64
N ARG A 132 -24.46 -4.09 4.63
CA ARG A 132 -23.92 -3.34 5.77
C ARG A 132 -24.69 -3.56 7.07
N ARG A 133 -26.03 -3.49 7.03
CA ARG A 133 -26.88 -3.65 8.21
C ARG A 133 -26.72 -5.03 8.86
N LYS A 134 -26.68 -6.11 8.07
CA LYS A 134 -26.56 -7.47 8.57
C LYS A 134 -25.16 -7.76 9.10
N VAL A 135 -24.13 -7.32 8.35
CA VAL A 135 -22.72 -7.42 8.76
C VAL A 135 -22.46 -6.67 10.07
N GLN A 136 -23.04 -5.47 10.23
CA GLN A 136 -22.93 -4.70 11.47
C GLN A 136 -23.53 -5.45 12.66
N GLY A 137 -24.74 -6.03 12.51
CA GLY A 137 -25.37 -6.83 13.56
C GLY A 137 -24.54 -8.07 13.93
N GLN A 138 -24.00 -8.78 12.93
CA GLN A 138 -23.08 -9.89 13.16
C GLN A 138 -21.84 -9.44 13.95
N TRP A 139 -21.21 -8.34 13.55
CA TRP A 139 -20.03 -7.82 14.24
C TRP A 139 -20.35 -7.44 15.70
N GLN A 140 -21.44 -6.72 15.93
CA GLN A 140 -21.87 -6.31 17.28
C GLN A 140 -22.14 -7.51 18.19
N LEU A 141 -22.77 -8.57 17.66
CA LEU A 141 -23.00 -9.80 18.42
C LEU A 141 -21.69 -10.45 18.86
N TYR A 142 -20.69 -10.53 17.98
CA TYR A 142 -19.38 -11.10 18.34
C TYR A 142 -18.62 -10.22 19.35
N CYS A 143 -18.70 -8.90 19.22
CA CYS A 143 -18.15 -7.99 20.23
C CYS A 143 -18.84 -8.16 21.59
N LEU A 144 -20.15 -8.37 21.62
CA LEU A 144 -20.90 -8.63 22.85
C LEU A 144 -20.44 -9.94 23.51
N ILE A 145 -20.34 -11.02 22.73
CA ILE A 145 -19.84 -12.32 23.22
C ILE A 145 -18.44 -12.16 23.83
N HIS A 146 -17.55 -11.45 23.14
CA HIS A 146 -16.20 -11.17 23.64
C HIS A 146 -16.21 -10.40 24.97
N ASN A 147 -17.07 -9.38 25.10
CA ASN A 147 -17.17 -8.58 26.32
C ASN A 147 -17.77 -9.37 27.50
N ILE A 148 -18.82 -10.18 27.24
CA ILE A 148 -19.40 -11.07 28.26
C ILE A 148 -18.36 -12.06 28.76
N GLU A 149 -17.56 -12.65 27.86
CA GLU A 149 -16.47 -13.55 28.22
C GLU A 149 -15.41 -12.86 29.08
N LYS A 150 -15.05 -11.60 28.79
CA LYS A 150 -14.17 -10.83 29.68
C LYS A 150 -14.79 -10.64 31.07
N LEU A 151 -16.05 -10.25 31.14
CA LEU A 151 -16.73 -10.04 32.43
C LEU A 151 -16.85 -11.33 33.24
N ALA A 152 -17.15 -12.47 32.59
CA ALA A 152 -17.24 -13.75 33.28
C ALA A 152 -15.89 -14.20 33.86
N ASN A 153 -14.80 -13.99 33.13
CA ASN A 153 -13.47 -14.43 33.56
C ASN A 153 -12.78 -13.46 34.53
N TYR A 154 -13.04 -12.16 34.40
CA TYR A 154 -12.29 -11.11 35.12
C TYR A 154 -13.15 -10.17 35.96
N GLY A 155 -14.48 -10.25 35.86
CA GLY A 155 -15.40 -9.35 36.55
C GLY A 155 -15.48 -9.53 38.07
N GLN A 156 -14.92 -10.61 38.62
CA GLN A 156 -14.82 -10.84 40.06
C GLN A 156 -13.52 -10.26 40.66
N TYR A 157 -12.58 -9.81 39.82
CA TYR A 157 -11.26 -9.30 40.22
C TYR A 157 -11.12 -7.78 40.04
N GLY A 158 -12.24 -7.07 39.86
CA GLY A 158 -12.33 -5.63 39.66
C GLY A 158 -12.93 -4.90 40.86
#